data_AF-A0A7L8UIT9-F1
#
_entry.id   AF-A0A7L8UIT9-F1
#
_cell.length_a   1.000
_cell.length_b   1.000
_cell.length_c   1.000
_cell.angle_alpha   90.00
_cell.angle_beta   90.00
_cell.angle_gamma   90.00
#
_symmetry.space_group_name_H-M   'P 1'
#
loop_
_entity.id
_entity.type
_entity.pdbx_description
1 polymer ?
#
loop_
_entity_poly.entity_id
_entity_poly.type
_entity_poly.pdbx_seq_one_letter_code
_entity_poly.pdbx_strand_id
1 'polypeptide(L)'
;MKKSLIIVICLLFYGCKEQSQIPISNTLELALGDNYSSYVENLNKAFVKDNSATLKILKVDYIYDAGGYDHGYILYLLMKRYGDKEFSILLNSMSKKDLTAVSQYLEVGLDANDTKRGQVKIDYPICSNILLIK
;
A
#
# COMPACT_ATOMS: atom_id res chain seq x y z
N MET A 1 13.78 40.94 19.16
CA MET A 1 12.90 40.57 18.03
C MET A 1 13.46 39.46 17.12
N LYS A 2 14.78 39.32 16.93
CA LYS A 2 15.35 38.24 16.08
C LYS A 2 15.13 36.81 16.60
N LYS A 3 15.01 36.60 17.92
CA LYS A 3 14.83 35.27 18.53
C LYS A 3 13.41 34.69 18.36
N SER A 4 12.38 35.54 18.25
CA SER A 4 10.99 35.08 18.06
C SER A 4 10.70 34.62 16.63
N LEU A 5 11.45 35.10 15.63
CA LEU A 5 11.26 34.71 14.24
C LEU A 5 11.70 33.25 13.97
N ILE A 6 12.72 32.79 14.70
CA ILE A 6 13.27 31.42 14.58
C ILE A 6 12.25 30.38 15.07
N ILE A 7 11.53 30.66 16.16
CA ILE A 7 10.54 29.75 16.74
C ILE A 7 9.35 29.56 15.78
N VAL A 8 8.92 30.62 15.10
CA VAL A 8 7.83 30.57 14.12
C VAL A 8 8.23 29.77 12.87
N ILE A 9 9.48 29.88 12.42
CA ILE A 9 9.99 29.10 11.28
C ILE A 9 10.11 27.61 11.64
N CYS A 10 10.55 27.26 12.85
CA CYS A 10 10.59 25.85 13.29
C CYS A 10 9.20 25.22 13.40
N LEU A 11 8.17 25.98 13.78
CA LEU A 11 6.77 25.50 13.84
C LEU A 11 6.18 25.22 12.45
N LEU A 12 6.63 25.93 11.40
CA LEU A 12 6.19 25.68 10.03
C LEU A 12 6.70 24.34 9.46
N PHE A 13 7.84 23.83 9.96
CA PHE A 13 8.37 22.53 9.55
C PHE A 13 7.75 21.34 10.31
N TYR A 14 7.12 21.57 11.46
CA TYR A 14 6.48 20.50 12.25
C TYR A 14 5.08 20.11 11.74
N GLY A 15 4.48 20.92 10.86
CA GLY A 15 3.10 20.74 10.40
C GLY A 15 2.92 19.98 9.09
N CYS A 16 4.00 19.60 8.40
CA CYS A 16 3.88 18.86 7.14
C CYS A 16 3.65 17.38 7.45
N LYS A 17 2.37 16.99 7.67
CA LYS A 17 2.01 15.57 7.54
C LYS A 17 2.39 15.15 6.12
N GLU A 18 3.22 14.11 6.00
CA GLU A 18 3.55 13.57 4.68
C GLU A 18 2.24 13.22 3.96
N GLN A 19 2.03 13.84 2.81
CA GLN A 19 0.90 13.51 1.96
C GLN A 19 1.20 12.21 1.23
N SER A 20 0.27 11.26 1.28
CA SER A 20 0.42 9.99 0.56
C SER A 20 0.38 10.21 -0.95
N GLN A 21 1.34 9.63 -1.67
CA GLN A 21 1.39 9.64 -3.14
C GLN A 21 0.23 8.84 -3.76
N ILE A 22 -0.24 7.81 -3.06
CA ILE A 22 -1.47 7.09 -3.39
C ILE A 22 -2.56 7.57 -2.42
N PRO A 23 -3.68 8.15 -2.88
CA PRO A 23 -4.74 8.61 -1.99
C PRO A 23 -5.23 7.51 -1.06
N ILE A 24 -5.29 7.82 0.24
CA ILE A 24 -5.82 6.93 1.27
C ILE A 24 -7.25 7.37 1.58
N SER A 25 -8.18 6.41 1.58
CA SER A 25 -9.58 6.68 1.94
C SER A 25 -9.71 6.95 3.44
N ASN A 26 -10.79 7.64 3.85
CA ASN A 26 -11.09 7.82 5.28
C ASN A 26 -11.27 6.47 6.00
N THR A 27 -11.84 5.47 5.32
CA THR A 27 -12.04 4.13 5.88
C THR A 27 -10.72 3.45 6.19
N LEU A 28 -9.77 3.50 5.26
CA LEU A 28 -8.44 2.94 5.48
C LEU A 28 -7.67 3.73 6.54
N GLU A 29 -7.78 5.07 6.55
CA GLU A 29 -7.19 5.91 7.60
C GLU A 29 -7.69 5.52 8.99
N LEU A 30 -9.00 5.34 9.16
CA LEU A 30 -9.60 4.89 10.42
C LEU A 30 -9.13 3.48 10.81
N ALA A 31 -9.06 2.55 9.85
CA ALA A 31 -8.61 1.18 10.10
C ALA A 31 -7.12 1.09 10.46
N LEU A 32 -6.30 2.01 9.93
CA LEU A 32 -4.88 2.11 10.26
C LEU A 32 -4.65 2.63 11.69
N GLY A 33 -5.49 3.54 12.18
CA GLY A 33 -5.38 4.12 13.51
C GLY A 33 -3.98 4.66 13.80
N ASP A 34 -3.37 4.21 14.90
CA ASP A 34 -2.04 4.63 15.32
C ASP A 34 -0.93 4.29 14.30
N ASN A 35 -1.18 3.33 13.40
CA ASN A 35 -0.23 2.93 12.36
C ASN A 35 -0.27 3.84 11.11
N TYR A 36 -1.21 4.79 11.02
CA TYR A 36 -1.41 5.61 9.82
C TYR A 36 -0.12 6.29 9.34
N SER A 37 0.60 6.97 10.24
CA SER A 37 1.80 7.73 9.84
C SER A 37 2.90 6.82 9.28
N SER A 38 3.15 5.68 9.94
CA SER A 38 4.12 4.67 9.47
C SER A 38 3.67 4.04 8.14
N TYR A 39 2.37 3.82 7.97
CA TYR A 39 1.82 3.31 6.73
C TYR A 39 2.05 4.29 5.57
N VAL A 40 1.73 5.58 5.75
CA VAL A 40 1.95 6.62 4.74
C VAL A 40 3.43 6.74 4.38
N GLU A 41 4.33 6.74 5.36
CA GLU A 41 5.77 6.81 5.13
C GLU A 41 6.25 5.63 4.27
N ASN A 42 5.86 4.40 4.64
CA ASN A 42 6.23 3.20 3.87
C ASN A 42 5.55 3.19 2.49
N LEU A 43 4.33 3.71 2.36
CA LEU A 43 3.63 3.78 1.09
C LEU A 43 4.31 4.77 0.13
N ASN A 44 4.74 5.92 0.61
CA ASN A 44 5.49 6.91 -0.17
C ASN A 44 6.82 6.33 -0.66
N LYS A 45 7.54 5.61 0.19
CA LYS A 45 8.78 4.90 -0.19
C LYS A 45 8.50 3.76 -1.17
N ALA A 46 7.44 2.99 -0.96
CA ALA A 46 7.01 1.94 -1.87
C ALA A 46 6.65 2.50 -3.26
N PHE A 47 6.04 3.68 -3.33
CA PHE A 47 5.66 4.33 -4.59
C PHE A 47 6.88 4.71 -5.45
N VAL A 48 8.00 5.06 -4.82
CA VAL A 48 9.30 5.31 -5.48
C VAL A 48 10.15 4.03 -5.63
N LYS A 49 9.51 2.86 -5.51
CA LYS A 49 10.09 1.53 -5.68
C LYS A 49 11.14 1.12 -4.63
N ASP A 50 10.98 1.55 -3.38
CA ASP A 50 11.75 0.98 -2.26
C ASP A 50 11.22 -0.41 -1.89
N ASN A 51 12.00 -1.45 -2.21
CA ASN A 51 11.64 -2.84 -1.97
C ASN A 51 11.38 -3.15 -0.49
N SER A 52 12.15 -2.58 0.45
CA SER A 52 11.95 -2.83 1.88
C SER A 52 10.64 -2.23 2.37
N ALA A 53 10.30 -1.03 1.90
CA ALA A 53 9.05 -0.39 2.24
C ALA A 53 7.85 -1.10 1.61
N THR A 54 7.98 -1.55 0.36
CA THR A 54 6.93 -2.34 -0.32
C THR A 54 6.66 -3.65 0.40
N LEU A 55 7.70 -4.36 0.87
CA LEU A 55 7.50 -5.58 1.67
C LEU A 55 6.80 -5.30 3.00
N LYS A 56 7.00 -4.13 3.62
CA LYS A 56 6.25 -3.74 4.83
C LYS A 56 4.78 -3.50 4.52
N ILE A 57 4.47 -2.82 3.43
CA ILE A 57 3.09 -2.60 2.98
C ILE A 57 2.39 -3.92 2.63
N LEU A 58 3.09 -4.82 1.93
CA LEU A 58 2.55 -6.15 1.57
C LEU A 58 2.27 -7.04 2.79
N LYS A 59 2.96 -6.82 3.91
CA LYS A 59 2.81 -7.63 5.13
C LYS A 59 1.77 -7.08 6.11
N VAL A 60 1.05 -6.03 5.75
CA VAL A 60 -0.04 -5.53 6.59
C VAL A 60 -1.19 -6.53 6.55
N ASP A 61 -1.51 -7.14 7.71
CA ASP A 61 -2.54 -8.19 7.85
C ASP A 61 -3.58 -7.92 8.95
N TYR A 62 -3.56 -6.71 9.51
CA TYR A 62 -4.44 -6.28 10.62
C TYR A 62 -5.59 -5.37 10.19
N ILE A 63 -5.73 -5.08 8.88
CA ILE A 63 -6.80 -4.23 8.36
C ILE A 63 -7.98 -5.11 7.97
N TYR A 64 -9.14 -4.89 8.58
CA TYR A 64 -10.34 -5.69 8.32
C TYR A 64 -11.46 -4.85 7.67
N ASP A 65 -12.54 -5.52 7.31
CA ASP A 65 -13.76 -4.92 6.76
C ASP A 65 -13.49 -4.00 5.56
N ALA A 66 -14.20 -2.87 5.48
CA ALA A 66 -14.11 -1.93 4.37
C ALA A 66 -12.69 -1.37 4.16
N GLY A 67 -11.87 -1.27 5.22
CA GLY A 67 -10.47 -0.85 5.08
C GLY A 67 -9.62 -1.87 4.32
N GLY A 68 -9.99 -3.17 4.38
CA GLY A 68 -9.28 -4.23 3.67
C GLY A 68 -9.43 -4.12 2.15
N TYR A 69 -10.59 -3.70 1.66
CA TYR A 69 -10.84 -3.43 0.23
C TYR A 69 -9.93 -2.30 -0.26
N ASP A 70 -9.85 -1.21 0.49
CA ASP A 70 -9.02 -0.05 0.17
C ASP A 70 -7.52 -0.41 0.21
N HIS A 71 -7.10 -1.19 1.20
CA HIS A 71 -5.73 -1.69 1.25
C HIS A 71 -5.40 -2.58 0.04
N GLY A 72 -6.30 -3.50 -0.31
CA GLY A 72 -6.20 -4.33 -1.51
C GLY A 72 -6.04 -3.52 -2.79
N TYR A 73 -6.79 -2.43 -2.92
CA TYR A 73 -6.66 -1.53 -4.06
C TYR A 73 -5.31 -0.81 -4.09
N ILE A 74 -4.75 -0.43 -2.93
CA ILE A 74 -3.37 0.10 -2.84
C ILE A 74 -2.35 -0.94 -3.31
N LEU A 75 -2.49 -2.22 -2.92
CA LEU A 75 -1.60 -3.28 -3.40
C LEU A 75 -1.64 -3.41 -4.92
N TYR A 76 -2.84 -3.33 -5.52
CA TYR A 76 -3.00 -3.29 -6.97
C TYR A 76 -2.29 -2.08 -7.61
N LEU A 77 -2.41 -0.89 -7.02
CA LEU A 77 -1.74 0.31 -7.53
C LEU A 77 -0.21 0.20 -7.44
N LEU A 78 0.32 -0.41 -6.39
CA LEU A 78 1.76 -0.70 -6.27
C LEU A 78 2.20 -1.74 -7.31
N MET A 79 1.42 -2.80 -7.54
CA MET A 79 1.68 -3.76 -8.61
C MET A 79 1.75 -3.07 -9.98
N LYS A 80 0.80 -2.19 -10.30
CA LYS A 80 0.82 -1.37 -11.52
C LYS A 80 2.04 -0.46 -11.59
N ARG A 81 2.46 0.11 -10.46
CA ARG A 81 3.62 1.02 -10.38
C ARG A 81 4.95 0.29 -10.62
N TYR A 82 5.10 -0.91 -10.08
CA TYR A 82 6.29 -1.74 -10.27
C TYR A 82 6.33 -2.40 -11.64
N GLY A 83 5.17 -2.89 -12.10
CA GLY A 83 5.07 -3.78 -13.25
C GLY A 83 5.20 -5.24 -12.84
N ASP A 84 4.70 -6.13 -13.70
CA ASP A 84 4.48 -7.55 -13.39
C ASP A 84 5.75 -8.28 -12.94
N LYS A 85 6.84 -8.14 -13.70
CA LYS A 85 8.09 -8.85 -13.41
C LYS A 85 8.73 -8.39 -12.10
N GLU A 86 8.86 -7.09 -11.87
CA GLU A 86 9.51 -6.58 -10.66
C GLU A 86 8.70 -6.86 -9.41
N PHE A 87 7.38 -6.68 -9.47
CA PHE A 87 6.51 -6.94 -8.32
C PHE A 87 6.49 -8.42 -7.96
N SER A 88 6.48 -9.32 -8.95
CA SER A 88 6.51 -10.77 -8.69
C SER A 88 7.78 -11.24 -7.96
N ILE A 89 8.92 -10.58 -8.17
CA ILE A 89 10.16 -10.88 -7.43
C ILE A 89 9.97 -10.58 -5.93
N LEU A 90 9.30 -9.48 -5.59
CA LEU A 90 8.98 -9.14 -4.20
C LEU A 90 8.04 -10.18 -3.59
N LEU A 91 6.97 -10.55 -4.30
CA LEU A 91 6.03 -11.58 -3.86
C LEU A 91 6.76 -12.93 -3.62
N ASN A 92 7.62 -13.35 -4.54
CA ASN A 92 8.36 -14.61 -4.42
C ASN A 92 9.35 -14.66 -3.23
N SER A 93 9.68 -13.52 -2.62
CA SER A 93 10.50 -13.45 -1.40
C SER A 93 9.70 -13.61 -0.11
N MET A 94 8.37 -13.63 -0.19
CA MET A 94 7.47 -13.66 0.97
C MET A 94 7.19 -15.08 1.44
N SER A 95 6.79 -15.21 2.72
CA SER A 95 6.33 -16.49 3.25
C SER A 95 4.97 -16.87 2.65
N LYS A 96 4.62 -18.17 2.67
CA LYS A 96 3.30 -18.63 2.21
C LYS A 96 2.15 -17.93 2.97
N LYS A 97 2.30 -17.73 4.28
CA LYS A 97 1.31 -17.03 5.10
C LYS A 97 1.10 -15.59 4.60
N ASP A 98 2.18 -14.86 4.39
CA ASP A 98 2.09 -13.46 3.92
C ASP A 98 1.51 -13.39 2.51
N LEU A 99 1.86 -14.34 1.63
CA LEU A 99 1.28 -14.44 0.29
C LEU A 99 -0.23 -14.70 0.31
N THR A 100 -0.72 -15.54 1.23
CA THR A 100 -2.16 -15.76 1.41
C THR A 100 -2.86 -14.46 1.83
N ALA A 101 -2.29 -13.70 2.77
CA ALA A 101 -2.86 -12.41 3.18
C ALA A 101 -2.89 -11.40 2.02
N VAL A 102 -1.80 -11.26 1.28
CA VAL A 102 -1.74 -10.40 0.08
C VAL A 102 -2.77 -10.84 -0.96
N SER A 103 -2.92 -12.15 -1.21
CA SER A 103 -3.91 -12.70 -2.13
C SER A 103 -5.33 -12.27 -1.74
N GLN A 104 -5.68 -12.44 -0.46
CA GLN A 104 -7.01 -12.09 0.06
C GLN A 104 -7.29 -10.59 -0.08
N TYR A 105 -6.34 -9.72 0.26
CA TYR A 105 -6.51 -8.28 0.07
C TYR A 105 -6.63 -7.90 -1.40
N LEU A 106 -5.75 -8.41 -2.27
CA LEU A 106 -5.84 -8.14 -3.71
C LEU A 106 -7.17 -8.63 -4.28
N GLU A 107 -7.66 -9.80 -3.86
CA GLU A 107 -8.95 -10.32 -4.30
C GLU A 107 -10.08 -9.34 -3.97
N VAL A 108 -10.23 -8.94 -2.71
CA VAL A 108 -11.32 -8.04 -2.31
C VAL A 108 -11.15 -6.63 -2.90
N GLY A 109 -9.92 -6.13 -3.01
CA GLY A 109 -9.64 -4.83 -3.61
C GLY A 109 -9.88 -4.77 -5.12
N LEU A 110 -9.77 -5.91 -5.81
CA LEU A 110 -10.11 -6.04 -7.23
C LEU A 110 -11.60 -6.32 -7.45
N ASP A 111 -12.24 -7.11 -6.58
CA ASP A 111 -13.67 -7.45 -6.67
C ASP A 111 -14.59 -6.24 -6.47
N ALA A 112 -14.14 -5.20 -5.75
CA ALA A 112 -14.81 -3.90 -5.75
C ALA A 112 -14.90 -3.24 -7.16
N ASN A 113 -14.29 -3.84 -8.19
CA ASN A 113 -14.34 -3.44 -9.58
C ASN A 113 -14.23 -4.69 -10.49
N ASP A 114 -15.34 -5.40 -10.74
CA ASP A 114 -15.40 -6.64 -11.53
C ASP A 114 -14.55 -6.64 -12.83
N THR A 115 -14.44 -5.50 -13.51
CA THR A 115 -13.64 -5.33 -14.73
C THR A 115 -12.13 -5.47 -14.48
N LYS A 116 -11.64 -5.05 -13.30
CA LYS A 116 -10.21 -5.02 -12.97
C LYS A 116 -9.67 -6.42 -12.70
N ARG A 117 -10.44 -7.33 -12.13
CA ARG A 117 -9.96 -8.70 -11.85
C ARG A 117 -9.60 -9.47 -13.11
N GLY A 118 -10.44 -9.37 -14.14
CA GLY A 118 -10.15 -9.94 -15.46
C GLY A 118 -8.92 -9.29 -16.11
N GLN A 119 -8.85 -7.96 -16.04
CA GLN A 119 -7.75 -7.19 -16.61
C GLN A 119 -6.40 -7.50 -15.95
N VAL A 120 -6.36 -7.73 -14.63
CA VAL A 120 -5.10 -8.06 -13.92
C VAL A 120 -4.46 -9.35 -14.45
N LYS A 121 -5.26 -10.34 -14.82
CA LYS A 121 -4.76 -11.60 -15.41
C LYS A 121 -4.12 -11.38 -16.79
N ILE A 122 -4.55 -10.34 -17.50
CA ILE A 122 -4.05 -9.98 -18.84
C ILE A 122 -2.80 -9.10 -18.70
N ASP A 123 -2.86 -8.07 -17.87
CA ASP A 123 -1.81 -7.05 -17.73
C ASP A 123 -0.64 -7.49 -16.84
N TYR A 124 -0.91 -8.35 -15.85
CA TYR A 124 0.07 -8.82 -14.84
C TYR A 124 0.00 -10.34 -14.66
N PRO A 125 0.24 -11.13 -15.73
CA PRO A 125 0.06 -12.57 -15.71
C PRO A 125 0.91 -13.28 -14.63
N ILE A 126 2.14 -12.82 -14.35
CA ILE A 126 3.01 -13.45 -13.35
C ILE A 126 2.48 -13.20 -11.93
N CYS A 127 2.18 -11.95 -11.59
CA CYS A 127 1.64 -11.56 -10.29
C CYS A 127 0.26 -12.14 -10.06
N SER A 128 -0.57 -12.27 -11.10
CA SER A 128 -1.93 -12.79 -10.99
C SER A 128 -2.00 -14.23 -10.43
N ASN A 129 -0.89 -14.98 -10.49
CA ASN A 129 -0.78 -16.31 -9.87
C ASN A 129 -1.01 -16.27 -8.36
N ILE A 130 -0.75 -15.13 -7.69
CA ILE A 130 -1.01 -14.99 -6.27
C ILE A 130 -2.50 -15.17 -5.94
N LEU A 131 -3.39 -14.78 -6.85
CA LEU A 131 -4.86 -14.90 -6.69
C LEU A 131 -5.35 -16.36 -6.75
N LEU A 132 -4.45 -17.32 -7.03
CA LEU A 132 -4.75 -18.75 -6.99
C LEU A 132 -4.39 -19.37 -5.63
N ILE A 133 -3.68 -18.62 -4.77
CA ILE A 133 -3.29 -19.06 -3.42
C ILE A 133 -4.50 -18.94 -2.51
N LYS A 134 -4.90 -20.07 -1.91
CA LYS A 134 -5.96 -20.20 -0.91
C LYS A 134 -5.36 -20.58 0.45
#